data_AF-T0Z413-F1
#
_entry.id   AF-T0Z413-F1
#
_cell.length_a   1.000
_cell.length_b   1.000
_cell.length_c   1.000
_cell.angle_alpha   90.00
_cell.angle_beta   90.00
_cell.angle_gamma   90.00
#
_symmetry.space_group_name_H-M   'P 1'
#
loop_
_entity.id
_entity.type
_entity.pdbx_description
1 polymer ?
#
loop_
_entity_poly.entity_id
_entity_poly.type
_entity_poly.pdbx_seq_one_letter_code
_entity_poly.pdbx_strand_id
1 'polypeptide(L)'
;MMMAAARLDLPMVFVYAGSILPGHLGGRALDIVSVFEAVGAYAAGECSAAELDAIERHACPGEGACAGMFTANTMASISEAIGLALPGSASIPAVDPRRDEVAAASGRAVVRLLELGVRARQILTKEAFENAIAVAMALGGSTNAVLHLLAIANEAR
;
A
#
# COMPACT_ATOMS: atom_id res chain seq x y z
N MET A 1 6.61 -10.14 -1.58
CA MET A 1 7.13 -10.17 -0.19
C MET A 1 6.28 -11.02 0.75
N MET A 2 4.98 -10.74 0.94
CA MET A 2 4.14 -11.53 1.87
C MET A 2 4.02 -13.02 1.51
N MET A 3 3.92 -13.37 0.23
CA MET A 3 4.03 -14.76 -0.24
C MET A 3 5.35 -15.43 0.17
N ALA A 4 6.47 -14.72 0.07
CA ALA A 4 7.78 -15.25 0.44
C ALA A 4 7.88 -15.49 1.94
N ALA A 5 7.32 -14.59 2.75
CA ALA A 5 7.27 -14.80 4.19
C ALA A 5 6.40 -15.99 4.59
N ALA A 6 5.23 -16.15 3.95
CA ALA A 6 4.39 -17.32 4.11
C ALA A 6 5.13 -18.61 3.73
N ARG A 7 5.85 -18.61 2.61
CA ARG A 7 6.61 -19.77 2.12
C ARG A 7 7.80 -20.15 3.01
N LEU A 8 8.58 -19.15 3.45
CA LEU A 8 9.78 -19.38 4.25
C LEU A 8 9.45 -19.69 5.71
N ASP A 9 8.30 -19.23 6.20
CA ASP A 9 7.83 -19.41 7.57
C ASP A 9 8.89 -19.01 8.62
N LEU A 10 9.49 -17.84 8.41
CA LEU A 10 10.43 -17.21 9.34
C LEU A 10 9.76 -15.99 10.00
N PRO A 11 10.27 -15.51 11.16
CA PRO A 11 9.87 -14.22 11.72
C PRO A 11 9.99 -13.10 10.67
N MET A 12 8.95 -12.28 10.53
CA MET A 12 8.87 -11.27 9.48
C MET A 12 8.00 -10.09 9.92
N VAL A 13 8.38 -8.88 9.51
CA VAL A 13 7.56 -7.66 9.61
C VAL A 13 7.61 -6.94 8.27
N PHE A 14 6.44 -6.66 7.69
CA PHE A 14 6.31 -5.91 6.45
C PHE A 14 6.38 -4.41 6.72
N VAL A 15 7.13 -3.70 5.89
CA VAL A 15 7.30 -2.24 5.97
C VAL A 15 6.87 -1.64 4.64
N TYR A 16 5.66 -1.11 4.58
CA TYR A 16 5.19 -0.35 3.42
C TYR A 16 5.98 0.96 3.31
N ALA A 17 6.40 1.40 2.12
CA ALA A 17 7.17 2.64 1.98
C ALA A 17 6.35 3.92 2.20
N GLY A 18 5.03 3.85 2.02
CA GLY A 18 4.12 4.99 2.16
C GLY A 18 3.55 5.48 0.83
N SER A 19 2.47 6.23 0.95
CA SER A 19 1.76 6.84 -0.17
C SER A 19 2.39 8.18 -0.57
N ILE A 20 2.36 8.51 -1.86
CA ILE A 20 2.69 9.85 -2.35
C ILE A 20 1.66 10.86 -1.83
N LEU A 21 2.09 12.10 -1.61
CA LEU A 21 1.18 13.23 -1.37
C LEU A 21 0.51 13.68 -2.68
N PRO A 22 -0.71 14.25 -2.62
CA PRO A 22 -1.38 14.75 -3.82
C PRO A 22 -0.62 15.95 -4.42
N GLY A 23 -0.55 15.96 -5.74
CA GLY A 23 -0.13 17.11 -6.52
C GLY A 23 -1.14 18.25 -6.47
N HIS A 24 -0.75 19.45 -6.89
CA HIS A 24 -1.67 20.60 -6.95
C HIS A 24 -1.43 21.47 -8.18
N LEU A 25 -2.50 21.86 -8.85
CA LEU A 25 -2.46 22.79 -9.99
C LEU A 25 -3.68 23.73 -9.93
N GLY A 26 -3.43 25.03 -9.75
CA GLY A 26 -4.49 26.06 -9.71
C GLY A 26 -5.52 25.82 -8.61
N GLY A 27 -5.10 25.34 -7.44
CA GLY A 27 -5.99 25.03 -6.31
C GLY A 27 -6.74 23.69 -6.42
N ARG A 28 -6.60 22.96 -7.53
CA ARG A 28 -7.10 21.60 -7.68
C ARG A 28 -6.05 20.60 -7.23
N ALA A 29 -6.44 19.64 -6.39
CA ALA A 29 -5.62 18.49 -6.08
C ALA A 29 -5.53 17.57 -7.31
N LEU A 30 -4.35 17.01 -7.54
CA LEU A 30 -4.05 16.09 -8.64
C LEU A 30 -3.44 14.81 -8.09
N ASP A 31 -3.62 13.74 -8.86
CA ASP A 31 -2.98 12.46 -8.67
C ASP A 31 -2.70 11.79 -10.02
N ILE A 32 -2.23 10.55 -10.01
CA ILE A 32 -1.93 9.81 -11.24
C ILE A 32 -3.19 9.54 -12.09
N VAL A 33 -4.39 9.46 -11.49
CA VAL A 33 -5.64 9.31 -12.25
C VAL A 33 -5.96 10.58 -13.01
N SER A 34 -5.67 11.75 -12.42
CA SER A 34 -5.81 13.03 -13.12
C SER A 34 -5.02 13.08 -14.43
N VAL A 35 -3.84 12.44 -14.47
CA VAL A 35 -3.05 12.29 -15.71
C VAL A 35 -3.77 11.39 -16.71
N PHE A 36 -4.27 10.23 -16.28
CA PHE A 36 -5.00 9.31 -17.16
C PHE A 36 -6.25 9.95 -17.77
N GLU A 37 -6.99 10.71 -16.97
CA GLU A 37 -8.16 11.47 -17.42
C GLU A 37 -7.76 12.59 -18.39
N ALA A 38 -6.67 13.32 -18.12
CA ALA A 38 -6.16 14.37 -19.00
C ALA A 38 -5.72 13.83 -20.36
N VAL A 39 -5.08 12.65 -20.40
CA VAL A 39 -4.73 11.97 -21.67
C VAL A 39 -5.98 11.64 -22.47
N GLY A 40 -7.03 11.12 -21.81
CA GLY A 40 -8.32 10.85 -22.44
C GLY A 40 -8.98 12.12 -23.00
N ALA A 41 -9.04 13.18 -22.19
CA ALA A 41 -9.59 14.48 -22.59
C ALA A 41 -8.80 15.11 -23.76
N TYR A 42 -7.47 15.00 -23.76
CA TYR A 42 -6.64 15.49 -24.85
C TYR A 42 -6.94 14.74 -26.16
N ALA A 43 -7.04 13.41 -26.10
CA ALA A 43 -7.40 12.59 -27.24
C ALA A 43 -8.82 12.91 -27.79
N ALA A 44 -9.73 13.34 -26.92
CA ALA A 44 -11.07 13.79 -27.28
C ALA A 44 -11.13 15.25 -27.79
N GLY A 45 -10.02 16.00 -27.73
CA GLY A 45 -9.98 17.42 -28.09
C GLY A 45 -10.59 18.36 -27.03
N GLU A 46 -10.82 17.87 -25.81
CA GLU A 46 -11.41 18.59 -24.67
C GLU A 46 -10.34 19.22 -23.76
N CYS A 47 -9.07 18.93 -24.01
CA CYS A 47 -7.92 19.43 -23.26
C CYS A 47 -6.84 19.88 -24.24
N SER A 48 -6.19 21.01 -23.96
CA SER A 48 -5.04 21.46 -24.74
C SER A 48 -3.77 20.70 -24.37
N ALA A 49 -2.79 20.66 -25.28
CA ALA A 49 -1.48 20.04 -24.98
C ALA A 49 -0.77 20.72 -23.80
N ALA A 50 -0.97 22.04 -23.62
CA ALA A 50 -0.40 22.79 -22.50
C ALA A 50 -1.07 22.44 -21.16
N GLU A 51 -2.38 22.20 -21.15
CA GLU A 51 -3.08 21.75 -19.95
C GLU A 51 -2.68 20.33 -19.57
N LEU A 52 -2.54 19.42 -20.54
CA LEU A 52 -2.04 18.07 -20.32
C LEU A 52 -0.62 18.10 -19.71
N ASP A 53 0.32 18.83 -20.34
CA ASP A 53 1.70 18.96 -19.83
C ASP A 53 1.72 19.56 -18.42
N ALA A 54 0.87 20.53 -18.13
CA ALA A 54 0.76 21.10 -16.79
C ALA A 54 0.26 20.07 -15.77
N ILE A 55 -0.75 19.25 -16.09
CA ILE A 55 -1.26 18.19 -15.21
C ILE A 55 -0.16 17.14 -14.96
N GLU A 56 0.48 16.66 -16.02
CA GLU A 56 1.56 15.67 -15.94
C GLU A 56 2.71 16.11 -15.01
N ARG A 57 3.13 17.37 -15.13
CA ARG A 57 4.24 17.92 -14.31
C ARG A 57 3.89 18.12 -12.85
N HIS A 58 2.61 18.25 -12.50
CA HIS A 58 2.19 18.61 -11.14
C HIS A 58 1.52 17.45 -10.39
N ALA A 59 1.09 16.38 -11.07
CA ALA A 59 0.34 15.27 -10.46
C ALA A 59 1.14 14.39 -9.48
N CYS A 60 2.46 14.28 -9.68
CA CYS A 60 3.33 13.44 -8.86
C CYS A 60 4.43 14.28 -8.19
N PRO A 61 4.14 14.92 -7.03
CA PRO A 61 5.02 15.92 -6.44
C PRO A 61 6.26 15.35 -5.72
N GLY A 62 6.40 14.03 -5.63
CA GLY A 62 7.50 13.39 -4.90
C GLY A 62 7.44 11.86 -4.90
N GLU A 63 8.06 11.26 -3.90
CA GLU A 63 8.12 9.80 -3.72
C GLU A 63 6.87 9.20 -3.07
N GLY A 64 6.69 7.89 -3.25
CA GLY A 64 5.60 7.11 -2.66
C GLY A 64 4.76 6.38 -3.71
N ALA A 65 3.91 5.47 -3.25
CA ALA A 65 2.96 4.79 -4.16
C ALA A 65 1.75 5.68 -4.47
N CYS A 66 0.92 5.28 -5.44
CA CYS A 66 -0.26 6.04 -5.86
C CYS A 66 -1.19 6.43 -4.69
N ALA A 67 -1.64 7.68 -4.66
CA ALA A 67 -2.34 8.29 -3.52
C ALA A 67 -3.71 7.69 -3.17
N GLY A 68 -4.45 7.23 -4.18
CA GLY A 68 -5.80 6.69 -4.00
C GLY A 68 -5.83 5.30 -3.36
N MET A 69 -7.05 4.80 -3.11
CA MET A 69 -7.28 3.47 -2.53
C MET A 69 -7.08 2.32 -3.54
N PHE A 70 -6.03 2.42 -4.36
CA PHE A 70 -5.66 1.44 -5.38
C PHE A 70 -4.93 0.25 -4.75
N THR A 71 -4.33 -0.61 -5.58
CA THR A 71 -3.70 -1.85 -5.11
C THR A 71 -2.59 -1.62 -4.08
N ALA A 72 -1.74 -0.60 -4.23
CA ALA A 72 -0.63 -0.35 -3.30
C ALA A 72 -1.13 -0.07 -1.88
N ASN A 73 -1.98 0.95 -1.71
CA ASN A 73 -2.56 1.29 -0.42
C ASN A 73 -3.48 0.16 0.09
N THR A 74 -4.19 -0.57 -0.78
CA THR A 74 -5.03 -1.70 -0.37
C THR A 74 -4.19 -2.81 0.25
N MET A 75 -3.08 -3.18 -0.40
CA MET A 75 -2.18 -4.21 0.10
C MET A 75 -1.39 -3.75 1.32
N ALA A 76 -1.12 -2.45 1.47
CA ALA A 76 -0.57 -1.88 2.69
C ALA A 76 -1.54 -2.05 3.87
N SER A 77 -2.82 -1.65 3.71
CA SER A 77 -3.85 -1.84 4.75
C SER A 77 -4.08 -3.32 5.06
N ILE A 78 -4.05 -4.20 4.05
CA ILE A 78 -4.09 -5.66 4.24
C ILE A 78 -2.90 -6.15 5.05
N SER A 79 -1.68 -5.64 4.79
CA SER A 79 -0.49 -6.09 5.54
C SER A 79 -0.59 -5.79 7.03
N GLU A 80 -1.24 -4.69 7.40
CA GLU A 80 -1.54 -4.34 8.78
C GLU A 80 -2.68 -5.21 9.34
N ALA A 81 -3.79 -5.32 8.61
CA ALA A 81 -4.98 -6.08 9.04
C ALA A 81 -4.73 -7.59 9.19
N ILE A 82 -3.86 -8.16 8.35
CA ILE A 82 -3.47 -9.57 8.41
C ILE A 82 -2.40 -9.82 9.49
N GLY A 83 -1.90 -8.78 10.15
CA GLY A 83 -0.97 -8.86 11.28
C GLY A 83 0.51 -8.93 10.92
N LEU A 84 0.88 -8.71 9.66
CA LEU A 84 2.28 -8.77 9.20
C LEU A 84 3.01 -7.42 9.28
N ALA A 85 2.28 -6.31 9.39
CA ALA A 85 2.84 -4.98 9.57
C ALA A 85 2.43 -4.39 10.92
N LEU A 86 3.18 -3.40 11.41
CA LEU A 86 2.84 -2.74 12.67
C LEU A 86 1.58 -1.87 12.54
N PRO A 87 0.76 -1.74 13.60
CA PRO A 87 -0.40 -0.86 13.59
C PRO A 87 -0.05 0.59 13.23
N GLY A 88 -0.86 1.21 12.39
CA GLY A 88 -0.67 2.56 11.87
C GLY A 88 0.42 2.70 10.81
N SER A 89 1.09 1.63 10.39
CA SER A 89 2.19 1.71 9.42
C SER A 89 1.70 1.92 7.97
N ALA A 90 0.47 1.51 7.65
CA ALA A 90 -0.06 1.57 6.29
C ALA A 90 -0.46 2.99 5.84
N SER A 91 -0.75 3.90 6.78
CA SER A 91 -1.36 5.21 6.50
C SER A 91 -0.38 6.39 6.49
N ILE A 92 0.88 6.16 6.87
CA ILE A 92 1.89 7.22 6.91
C ILE A 92 2.41 7.50 5.48
N PRO A 93 2.33 8.75 4.98
CA PRO A 93 2.87 9.12 3.67
C PRO A 93 4.37 8.86 3.56
N ALA A 94 4.87 8.66 2.35
CA ALA A 94 6.27 8.28 2.11
C ALA A 94 7.27 9.31 2.65
N VAL A 95 6.97 10.61 2.47
CA VAL A 95 7.84 11.72 2.88
C VAL A 95 7.70 12.11 4.36
N ASP A 96 6.80 11.44 5.10
CA ASP A 96 6.56 11.79 6.50
C ASP A 96 7.67 11.20 7.40
N PRO A 97 8.31 12.01 8.28
CA PRO A 97 9.44 11.55 9.10
C PRO A 97 9.08 10.39 10.05
N ARG A 98 7.80 10.19 10.38
CA ARG A 98 7.34 9.05 11.18
C ARG A 98 7.59 7.70 10.47
N ARG A 99 7.89 7.71 9.16
CA ARG A 99 8.31 6.52 8.41
C ARG A 99 9.58 5.89 8.98
N ASP A 100 10.54 6.71 9.40
CA ASP A 100 11.80 6.23 9.98
C ASP A 100 11.56 5.58 11.36
N GLU A 101 10.64 6.16 12.14
CA GLU A 101 10.22 5.59 13.42
C GLU A 101 9.57 4.22 13.25
N VAL A 102 8.67 4.09 12.27
CA VAL A 102 8.04 2.80 11.92
C VAL A 102 9.09 1.80 11.45
N ALA A 103 10.02 2.19 10.58
CA ALA A 103 11.08 1.29 10.10
C ALA A 103 11.95 0.78 11.26
N ALA A 104 12.37 1.67 12.18
CA ALA A 104 13.13 1.30 13.36
C ALA A 104 12.31 0.41 14.31
N ALA A 105 11.01 0.69 14.49
CA ALA A 105 10.10 -0.12 15.29
C ALA A 105 9.90 -1.51 14.69
N SER A 106 9.76 -1.64 13.37
CA SER A 106 9.68 -2.90 12.65
C SER A 106 10.94 -3.75 12.83
N GLY A 107 12.12 -3.10 12.83
CA GLY A 107 13.39 -3.76 13.14
C GLY A 107 13.42 -4.36 14.56
N ARG A 108 12.95 -3.61 15.56
CA ARG A 108 12.81 -4.13 16.94
C ARG A 108 11.77 -5.25 17.03
N ALA A 109 10.65 -5.11 16.32
CA ALA A 109 9.57 -6.08 16.31
C ALA A 109 10.01 -7.42 15.71
N VAL A 110 10.76 -7.43 14.60
CA VAL A 110 11.22 -8.69 13.99
C VAL A 110 12.22 -9.43 14.89
N VAL A 111 13.11 -8.70 15.60
CA VAL A 111 14.00 -9.30 16.62
C VAL A 111 13.17 -9.90 17.75
N ARG A 112 12.12 -9.21 18.21
CA ARG A 112 11.22 -9.74 19.25
C ARG A 112 10.47 -10.99 18.79
N LEU A 113 9.99 -11.03 17.54
CA LEU A 113 9.35 -12.22 16.97
C LEU A 113 10.33 -13.40 16.93
N LEU A 114 11.61 -13.14 16.60
CA LEU A 114 12.66 -14.15 16.64
C LEU A 114 12.89 -14.71 18.06
N GLU A 115 13.00 -13.85 19.06
CA GLU A 115 13.12 -14.26 20.48
C GLU A 115 11.93 -15.10 20.96
N LEU A 116 10.72 -14.73 20.55
CA LEU A 116 9.48 -15.42 20.92
C LEU A 116 9.21 -16.68 20.07
N GLY A 117 10.02 -16.92 19.02
CA GLY A 117 9.79 -18.01 18.08
C GLY A 117 8.48 -17.87 17.28
N VAL A 118 7.98 -16.64 17.08
CA VAL A 118 6.77 -16.36 16.31
C VAL A 118 7.11 -16.23 14.83
N ARG A 119 6.58 -17.15 14.02
CA ARG A 119 6.82 -17.27 12.58
C ARG A 119 5.62 -16.77 11.78
N ALA A 120 5.84 -16.42 10.51
CA ALA A 120 4.80 -15.84 9.64
C ALA A 120 3.52 -16.68 9.58
N ARG A 121 3.60 -18.02 9.49
CA ARG A 121 2.37 -18.86 9.42
C ARG A 121 1.58 -18.92 10.72
N GLN A 122 2.19 -18.60 11.86
CA GLN A 122 1.45 -18.47 13.12
C GLN A 122 0.58 -17.22 13.15
N ILE A 123 0.90 -16.22 12.32
CA ILE A 123 0.11 -14.99 12.15
C ILE A 123 -0.92 -15.17 11.03
N LEU A 124 -0.54 -15.86 9.94
CA LEU A 124 -1.37 -16.08 8.75
C LEU A 124 -2.45 -17.17 8.94
N THR A 125 -3.32 -17.00 9.93
CA THR A 125 -4.47 -17.88 10.18
C THR A 125 -5.64 -17.52 9.28
N LYS A 126 -6.64 -18.42 9.21
CA LYS A 126 -7.88 -18.15 8.47
C LYS A 126 -8.56 -16.86 8.94
N GLU A 127 -8.61 -16.64 10.25
CA GLU A 127 -9.20 -15.46 10.87
C GLU A 127 -8.43 -14.18 10.49
N ALA A 128 -7.09 -14.24 10.37
CA ALA A 128 -6.29 -13.12 9.88
C ALA A 128 -6.64 -12.77 8.42
N PHE A 129 -6.84 -13.77 7.56
CA PHE A 129 -7.31 -13.56 6.19
C PHE A 129 -8.74 -12.99 6.15
N GLU A 130 -9.65 -13.47 6.99
CA GLU A 130 -11.02 -12.93 7.10
C GLU A 130 -11.01 -11.46 7.54
N ASN A 131 -10.16 -11.10 8.50
CA ASN A 131 -9.94 -9.70 8.91
C ASN A 131 -9.39 -8.85 7.75
N ALA A 132 -8.41 -9.36 7.01
CA ALA A 132 -7.84 -8.66 5.86
C ALA A 132 -8.89 -8.41 4.75
N ILE A 133 -9.76 -9.39 4.50
CA ILE A 133 -10.88 -9.26 3.55
C ILE A 133 -11.87 -8.21 4.06
N ALA A 134 -12.25 -8.26 5.34
CA ALA A 134 -13.18 -7.30 5.93
C ALA A 134 -12.66 -5.86 5.82
N VAL A 135 -11.38 -5.63 6.10
CA VAL A 135 -10.72 -4.32 5.95
C VAL A 135 -10.68 -3.89 4.49
N ALA A 136 -10.31 -4.78 3.57
CA ALA A 136 -10.31 -4.46 2.14
C ALA A 136 -11.70 -4.02 1.66
N MET A 137 -12.77 -4.70 2.10
CA MET A 137 -14.15 -4.33 1.77
C MET A 137 -14.56 -3.00 2.41
N ALA A 138 -14.21 -2.77 3.68
CA ALA A 138 -14.55 -1.55 4.40
C ALA A 138 -13.91 -0.29 3.78
N LEU A 139 -12.71 -0.43 3.22
CA LEU A 139 -11.98 0.67 2.57
C LEU A 139 -12.37 0.87 1.09
N GLY A 140 -13.18 0.00 0.50
CA GLY A 140 -13.40 0.00 -0.95
C GLY A 140 -12.12 -0.34 -1.72
N GLY A 141 -11.33 -1.26 -1.19
CA GLY A 141 -10.02 -1.62 -1.72
C GLY A 141 -10.07 -2.26 -3.11
N SER A 142 -8.92 -2.27 -3.77
CA SER A 142 -8.74 -2.80 -5.12
C SER A 142 -9.15 -4.27 -5.24
N THR A 143 -9.84 -4.63 -6.32
CA THR A 143 -10.18 -6.02 -6.66
C THR A 143 -8.96 -6.94 -6.80
N ASN A 144 -7.78 -6.38 -7.12
CA ASN A 144 -6.52 -7.13 -7.13
C ASN A 144 -6.17 -7.76 -5.76
N ALA A 145 -6.74 -7.25 -4.67
CA ALA A 145 -6.61 -7.86 -3.34
C ALA A 145 -7.06 -9.33 -3.34
N VAL A 146 -8.08 -9.69 -4.12
CA VAL A 146 -8.56 -11.08 -4.24
C VAL A 146 -7.43 -11.99 -4.73
N LEU A 147 -6.74 -11.58 -5.81
CA LEU A 147 -5.64 -12.36 -6.38
C LEU A 147 -4.48 -12.48 -5.39
N HIS A 148 -4.12 -11.38 -4.73
CA HIS A 148 -2.99 -11.36 -3.80
C HIS A 148 -3.26 -12.15 -2.51
N LEU A 149 -4.45 -12.02 -1.91
CA LEU A 149 -4.80 -12.76 -0.70
C LEU A 149 -4.84 -14.26 -0.96
N LEU A 150 -5.44 -14.70 -2.08
CA LEU A 150 -5.44 -16.11 -2.48
C LEU A 150 -4.02 -16.65 -2.70
N ALA A 151 -3.15 -15.86 -3.34
CA ALA A 151 -1.76 -16.23 -3.56
C ALA A 151 -0.98 -16.35 -2.24
N ILE A 152 -1.16 -15.43 -1.28
CA ILE A 152 -0.52 -15.48 0.03
C ILE A 152 -1.04 -16.69 0.83
N ALA A 153 -2.35 -16.93 0.85
CA ALA A 153 -2.96 -18.07 1.52
C ALA A 153 -2.44 -19.41 0.97
N ASN A 154 -2.24 -19.50 -0.36
CA ASN A 154 -1.68 -20.68 -0.98
C ASN A 154 -0.24 -21.00 -0.52
N GLU A 155 0.55 -19.98 -0.17
CA GLU A 155 1.91 -20.16 0.36
C GLU A 155 1.94 -20.44 1.86
N ALA A 156 0.85 -20.14 2.57
CA ALA A 156 0.71 -20.26 4.03
C ALA A 156 0.16 -21.62 4.50
N ARG A 157 0.24 -22.66 3.65
CA ARG A 157 -0.23 -24.02 3.94
C ARG A 157 0.49 -24.69 5.11
#